data_AF-A0A7S3SGZ6-F1
#
_entry.id   AF-A0A7S3SGZ6-F1
#
_cell.length_a   1.000
_cell.length_b   1.000
_cell.length_c   1.000
_cell.angle_alpha   90.00
_cell.angle_beta   90.00
_cell.angle_gamma   90.00
#
_symmetry.space_group_name_H-M   'P 1'
#
loop_
_entity.id
_entity.type
_entity.pdbx_description
1 polymer ?
#
loop_
_entity_poly.entity_id
_entity_poly.type
_entity_poly.pdbx_seq_one_letter_code
_entity_poly.pdbx_strand_id
1 'polypeptide(L)'
;GGVCHPGGTLLSVGIPEFSAKGVEANFQVLFSPTSRSSLAGFDDTKNYLILQVLDNVKSRLQFWRWDSAEAKWVDEGAEPEAQILGASVRPLDSEGSDEYFYTT
;
A
#
# COMPACT_ATOMS: atom_id res chain seq x y z
N GLY A 1 8.79 19.59 16.01
CA GLY A 1 9.62 18.50 15.47
C GLY A 1 8.68 17.44 14.96
N GLY A 2 8.75 17.12 13.66
CA GLY A 2 7.90 16.10 13.04
C GLY A 2 8.74 14.87 12.68
N VAL A 3 8.08 13.73 12.44
CA VAL A 3 8.72 12.53 11.91
C VAL A 3 9.07 12.78 10.44
N CYS A 4 10.34 12.65 10.08
CA CYS A 4 10.78 12.73 8.69
C CYS A 4 10.74 11.33 8.06
N HIS A 5 10.00 11.20 6.96
CA HIS A 5 9.97 10.00 6.14
C HIS A 5 10.83 10.18 4.88
N PRO A 6 11.51 9.14 4.38
CA PRO A 6 12.22 9.22 3.13
C PRO A 6 11.27 9.51 1.96
N GLY A 7 11.77 10.17 0.91
CA GLY A 7 11.00 10.39 -0.31
C GLY A 7 10.59 9.06 -0.93
N GLY A 8 9.32 8.93 -1.32
CA GLY A 8 8.75 7.68 -1.85
C GLY A 8 8.09 6.77 -0.81
N THR A 9 7.97 7.21 0.45
CA THR A 9 7.14 6.55 1.47
C THR A 9 5.65 6.68 1.15
N LEU A 10 4.88 5.61 1.31
CA LEU A 10 3.42 5.65 1.30
C LEU A 10 2.91 5.73 2.75
N LEU A 11 2.12 6.76 3.03
CA LEU A 11 1.49 7.01 4.32
C LEU A 11 -0.02 6.90 4.19
N SER A 12 -0.69 6.32 5.19
CA SER A 12 -2.14 6.35 5.32
C SER A 12 -2.56 7.09 6.58
N VAL A 13 -3.63 7.87 6.47
CA VAL A 13 -4.25 8.58 7.57
C VAL A 13 -5.75 8.71 7.31
N GLY A 14 -6.55 8.69 8.38
CA GLY A 14 -7.98 8.97 8.26
C GLY A 14 -8.23 10.44 7.92
N ILE A 15 -9.08 10.71 6.93
CA ILE A 15 -9.44 12.08 6.51
C ILE A 15 -9.91 12.96 7.69
N PRO A 16 -10.77 12.49 8.61
CA PRO A 16 -11.20 13.32 9.75
C PRO A 16 -10.04 13.68 10.68
N GLU A 17 -9.13 12.74 10.95
CA GLU A 17 -7.98 12.99 11.82
C GLU A 17 -6.99 13.96 11.17
N PHE A 18 -6.67 13.75 9.90
CA PHE A 18 -5.82 14.65 9.15
C PHE A 18 -6.41 16.07 9.09
N SER A 19 -7.73 16.18 8.90
CA SER A 19 -8.40 17.49 8.87
C SER A 19 -8.37 18.20 10.23
N ALA A 20 -8.39 17.46 11.34
CA ALA A 20 -8.40 18.02 12.69
C ALA A 20 -6.99 18.34 13.23
N LYS A 21 -6.00 17.50 12.93
CA LYS A 21 -4.65 17.55 13.51
C LYS A 21 -3.55 17.95 12.53
N GLY A 22 -3.84 17.97 11.23
CA GLY A 22 -2.88 18.28 10.17
C GLY A 22 -1.63 17.41 10.26
N VAL A 23 -0.48 18.06 10.42
CA VAL A 23 0.84 17.39 10.52
C VAL A 23 1.02 16.57 11.80
N GLU A 24 0.17 16.75 12.81
CA GLU A 24 0.19 15.99 14.07
C GLU A 24 -0.72 14.76 14.03
N ALA A 25 -1.36 14.47 12.90
CA ALA A 25 -2.15 13.25 12.73
C ALA A 25 -1.29 11.99 12.83
N ASN A 26 -1.91 10.87 13.20
CA ASN A 26 -1.19 9.61 13.36
C ASN A 26 -1.08 8.89 12.01
N PHE A 27 -0.02 9.18 11.26
CA PHE A 27 0.23 8.55 9.97
C PHE A 27 0.74 7.12 10.17
N GLN A 28 0.05 6.17 9.55
CA GLN A 28 0.53 4.80 9.41
C GLN A 28 1.42 4.71 8.17
N VAL A 29 2.60 4.10 8.31
CA VAL A 29 3.51 3.83 7.19
C VAL A 29 3.12 2.51 6.53
N LEU A 30 2.67 2.56 5.28
CA LEU A 30 2.32 1.38 4.49
C LEU A 30 3.48 0.90 3.62
N PHE A 31 4.37 1.81 3.24
CA PHE A 31 5.60 1.46 2.54
C PHE A 31 6.69 2.45 2.87
N SER A 32 7.89 1.95 3.17
CA SER A 32 9.10 2.75 3.29
C SER A 32 10.14 2.23 2.30
N PRO A 33 10.66 3.08 1.39
CA PRO A 33 11.68 2.67 0.45
C PRO A 33 12.99 2.31 1.15
N THR A 34 13.72 1.38 0.55
CA THR A 34 15.10 1.01 0.92
C THR A 34 16.07 1.48 -0.16
N SER A 35 17.36 1.17 -0.04
CA SER A 35 18.35 1.50 -1.08
C SER A 35 18.10 0.79 -2.43
N ARG A 36 17.25 -0.26 -2.45
CA ARG A 36 16.96 -1.07 -3.64
C ARG A 36 15.47 -1.23 -3.92
N SER A 37 14.60 -0.59 -3.15
CA SER A 37 13.15 -0.71 -3.33
C SER A 37 12.46 0.62 -3.60
N SER A 38 11.43 0.57 -4.45
CA SER A 38 10.58 1.72 -4.78
C SER A 38 9.13 1.32 -4.94
N LEU A 39 8.21 2.19 -4.57
CA LEU A 39 6.78 2.02 -4.85
C LEU A 39 6.53 2.28 -6.33
N ALA A 40 5.97 1.30 -7.04
CA ALA A 40 5.56 1.45 -8.44
C ALA A 40 4.13 1.99 -8.55
N GLY A 41 3.25 1.54 -7.66
CA GLY A 41 1.84 1.90 -7.63
C GLY A 41 1.13 1.23 -6.47
N PHE A 42 -0.14 1.56 -6.29
CA PHE A 42 -1.04 0.88 -5.37
C PHE A 42 -2.46 0.96 -5.92
N ASP A 43 -3.26 -0.06 -5.63
CA ASP A 43 -4.67 -0.14 -5.99
C ASP A 43 -5.44 -0.70 -4.79
N ASP A 44 -6.64 -0.19 -4.56
CA ASP A 44 -7.54 -0.67 -3.51
C ASP A 44 -8.66 -1.56 -4.08
N THR A 45 -9.03 -2.56 -3.29
CA THR A 45 -10.26 -3.34 -3.42
C THR A 45 -11.15 -3.03 -2.21
N LYS A 46 -12.31 -3.69 -2.13
CA LYS A 46 -13.26 -3.48 -1.04
C LYS A 46 -12.63 -3.57 0.37
N ASN A 47 -11.78 -4.57 0.59
CA ASN A 47 -11.17 -4.80 1.91
C ASN A 47 -9.63 -4.77 1.88
N TYR A 48 -9.01 -4.61 0.72
CA TYR A 48 -7.55 -4.69 0.60
C TYR A 48 -6.98 -3.47 -0.09
N LEU A 49 -5.73 -3.18 0.25
CA LEU A 49 -4.88 -2.26 -0.45
C LEU A 49 -3.66 -3.04 -0.92
N ILE A 50 -3.46 -3.07 -2.23
CA ILE A 50 -2.44 -3.85 -2.90
C ILE A 50 -1.37 -2.89 -3.39
N LEU A 51 -0.14 -3.04 -2.89
CA LEU A 51 1.00 -2.21 -3.28
C LEU A 51 1.84 -2.98 -4.28
N GLN A 52 2.13 -2.35 -5.41
CA GLN A 52 3.14 -2.82 -6.34
C GLN A 52 4.48 -2.20 -5.96
N VAL A 53 5.44 -3.02 -5.57
CA VAL A 53 6.78 -2.60 -5.16
C VAL A 53 7.81 -3.20 -6.11
N LEU A 54 8.76 -2.37 -6.53
CA LEU A 54 9.96 -2.85 -7.20
C LEU A 54 11.03 -3.12 -6.16
N ASP A 55 11.62 -4.31 -6.18
CA ASP A 55 12.82 -4.67 -5.42
C ASP A 55 13.90 -5.10 -6.41
N ASN A 56 14.96 -4.29 -6.54
CA ASN A 56 15.99 -4.48 -7.54
C ASN A 56 15.42 -4.68 -8.96
N VAL A 57 14.44 -3.83 -9.33
CA VAL A 57 13.72 -3.82 -10.63
C VAL A 57 12.81 -5.05 -10.84
N LYS A 58 12.61 -5.89 -9.82
CA LYS A 58 11.63 -6.99 -9.86
C LYS A 58 10.33 -6.56 -9.19
N SER A 59 9.20 -6.83 -9.84
CA SER A 59 7.88 -6.50 -9.28
C SER A 59 7.49 -7.51 -8.20
N ARG A 60 6.94 -7.03 -7.09
CA ARG A 60 6.27 -7.83 -6.07
C ARG A 60 5.02 -7.10 -5.58
N LEU A 61 3.98 -7.85 -5.25
CA LEU A 61 2.81 -7.31 -4.58
C LEU A 61 2.94 -7.43 -3.06
N GLN A 62 2.47 -6.41 -2.35
CA GLN A 62 2.27 -6.42 -0.90
C GLN A 62 0.80 -6.17 -0.61
N PHE A 63 0.25 -6.89 0.35
CA PHE A 63 -1.18 -6.88 0.65
C PHE A 63 -1.41 -6.29 2.04
N TRP A 64 -2.27 -5.30 2.09
CA TRP A 64 -2.77 -4.72 3.32
C TRP A 64 -4.26 -4.98 3.39
N ARG A 65 -4.75 -5.48 4.52
CA ARG A 65 -6.19 -5.68 4.76
C ARG A 65 -6.73 -4.58 5.66
N TRP A 66 -7.90 -4.05 5.33
CA TRP A 66 -8.60 -3.09 6.16
C TRP A 66 -9.20 -3.80 7.38
N ASP A 67 -8.85 -3.33 8.57
CA ASP A 67 -9.50 -3.68 9.82
C ASP A 67 -10.47 -2.55 10.20
N SER A 68 -11.77 -2.80 10.00
CA SER A 68 -12.82 -1.83 10.30
C SER A 68 -13.07 -1.62 11.79
N ALA A 69 -12.67 -2.56 12.65
CA ALA A 69 -12.82 -2.44 14.10
C ALA A 69 -11.77 -1.49 14.69
N GLU A 70 -10.55 -1.54 14.16
CA GLU A 70 -9.45 -0.68 14.59
C GLU A 70 -9.18 0.51 13.66
N ALA A 71 -9.91 0.62 12.55
CA ALA A 71 -9.74 1.63 11.52
C ALA A 71 -8.28 1.76 11.03
N LYS A 72 -7.64 0.61 10.78
CA LYS A 72 -6.22 0.52 10.41
C LYS A 72 -6.00 -0.48 9.28
N TRP A 73 -4.89 -0.31 8.56
CA TRP A 73 -4.39 -1.32 7.64
C TRP A 73 -3.57 -2.37 8.39
N VAL A 74 -3.78 -3.65 8.08
CA VAL A 74 -3.04 -4.78 8.64
C VAL A 74 -2.20 -5.39 7.52
N ASP A 75 -0.89 -5.51 7.74
CA ASP A 75 0.02 -6.16 6.80
C ASP A 75 -0.30 -7.66 6.73
N GLU A 76 -0.75 -8.14 5.57
CA GLU A 76 -1.01 -9.57 5.30
C GLU A 76 0.19 -10.22 4.57
N GLY A 77 1.26 -9.45 4.34
CA GLY A 77 2.50 -9.90 3.76
C GLY A 77 2.65 -9.55 2.28
N ALA A 78 3.66 -10.16 1.66
CA ALA A 78 4.01 -9.95 0.27
C ALA A 78 4.08 -11.28 -0.46
N GLU A 79 4.01 -11.24 -1.79
CA GLU A 79 4.35 -12.40 -2.60
C GLU A 79 5.77 -12.90 -2.25
N PRO A 80 5.96 -14.23 -2.15
CA PRO A 80 7.21 -14.80 -1.64
C PRO A 80 8.44 -14.51 -2.53
N GLU A 81 8.27 -14.27 -3.83
CA GLU A 81 9.35 -13.87 -4.72
C GLU A 81 8.93 -12.76 -5.70
N ALA A 82 9.75 -11.70 -5.76
CA ALA A 82 9.63 -10.68 -6.79
C ALA A 82 10.01 -11.28 -8.16
N GLN A 83 9.08 -11.30 -9.12
CA GLN A 83 9.33 -11.83 -10.45
C GLN A 83 9.82 -10.73 -11.41
N ILE A 84 10.57 -11.11 -12.45
CA ILE A 84 11.06 -10.18 -13.49
C ILE A 84 9.93 -9.78 -14.46
N LEU A 85 8.70 -10.21 -14.21
CA LEU A 85 7.52 -9.86 -14.98
C LEU A 85 6.86 -8.61 -14.40
N GLY A 86 6.32 -7.76 -15.27
CA GLY A 86 5.62 -6.54 -14.89
C GLY A 86 4.25 -6.90 -14.31
N ALA A 87 4.22 -7.44 -13.09
CA ALA A 87 2.98 -7.79 -12.44
C ALA A 87 2.19 -6.52 -12.11
N SER A 88 1.06 -6.31 -12.77
CA SER A 88 0.12 -5.23 -12.47
C SER A 88 -1.22 -5.81 -12.02
N VAL A 89 -1.79 -5.24 -10.98
CA VAL A 89 -3.10 -5.60 -10.45
C VAL A 89 -4.07 -4.46 -10.70
N ARG A 90 -5.27 -4.77 -11.19
CA ARG A 90 -6.36 -3.80 -11.38
C ARG A 90 -7.65 -4.35 -10.76
N PRO A 91 -8.30 -3.62 -9.85
CA PRO A 91 -9.57 -4.08 -9.26
C PRO A 91 -10.64 -4.24 -10.35
N LEU A 92 -11.44 -5.29 -10.26
CA LEU A 92 -12.59 -5.51 -11.15
C LEU A 92 -13.77 -4.59 -10.74
N ASP A 93 -14.03 -4.51 -9.45
CA ASP A 93 -15.01 -3.64 -8.79
C ASP A 93 -14.53 -3.34 -7.38
N SER A 94 -14.08 -2.11 -7.13
CA SER A 94 -13.50 -1.70 -5.84
C SER A 94 -14.54 -1.53 -4.71
N GLU A 95 -15.83 -1.41 -5.03
CA GLU A 95 -16.88 -1.19 -4.02
C GLU A 95 -17.60 -2.50 -3.64
N GLY A 96 -17.84 -3.38 -4.62
CA GLY A 96 -18.62 -4.59 -4.43
C GLY A 96 -17.82 -5.88 -4.25
N SER A 97 -16.57 -5.93 -4.73
CA SER A 97 -15.80 -7.18 -4.86
C SER A 97 -14.33 -7.04 -4.45
N ASP A 98 -13.70 -8.19 -4.18
CA ASP A 98 -12.24 -8.32 -3.96
C ASP A 98 -11.55 -9.03 -5.15
N GLU A 99 -12.26 -9.20 -6.27
CA GLU A 99 -11.72 -9.74 -7.52
C GLU A 99 -10.87 -8.70 -8.26
N TYR A 100 -9.78 -9.17 -8.89
CA TYR A 100 -8.86 -8.31 -9.64
C TYR A 100 -8.35 -8.98 -10.91
N PHE A 101 -8.03 -8.14 -11.90
CA PHE A 101 -7.25 -8.56 -13.05
C PHE A 101 -5.77 -8.62 -12.67
N TYR A 102 -5.14 -9.74 -13.01
CA TYR A 102 -3.70 -9.92 -12.91
C TYR A 102 -3.10 -9.97 -14.31
N THR A 103 -2.13 -9.11 -14.60
CA THR A 103 -1.35 -9.12 -15.84
C THR A 103 0.13 -9.24 -15.51
N THR A 104 0.88 -10.01 -16.31
CA THR A 104 2.29 -10.34 -16.11
C THR A 104 3.10 -10.02 -17.36
#